data_AF-A0A956WBB1-F1
#
_entry.id   AF-A0A956WBB1-F1
#
_cell.length_a   1.000
_cell.length_b   1.000
_cell.length_c   1.000
_cell.angle_alpha   90.00
_cell.angle_beta   90.00
_cell.angle_gamma   90.00
#
_symmetry.space_group_name_H-M   'P 1'
#
loop_
_entity.id
_entity.type
_entity.pdbx_description
1 polymer ?
#
loop_
_entity_poly.entity_id
_entity_poly.type
_entity_poly.pdbx_seq_one_letter_code
_entity_poly.pdbx_strand_id
1 'polypeptide(L)'
;MQPNRVKAALKAGEIVSGPIVAETRTIGTIKKFKLAGHDFLFLDMEHAMFDWETMVDIVQASLAYDISPIVRATDLSYPLVARALDTGAQGVI
;
A
#
# COMPACT_ATOMS: atom_id res chain seq x y z
N MET A 1 -11.02 -12.50 1.19
CA MET A 1 -9.77 -11.70 1.08
C MET A 1 -9.51 -11.44 -0.39
N GLN A 2 -9.18 -10.20 -0.78
CA GLN A 2 -8.75 -9.91 -2.16
C GLN A 2 -7.40 -10.57 -2.46
N PRO A 3 -7.18 -11.10 -3.67
CA PRO A 3 -5.91 -11.70 -4.05
C PRO A 3 -4.78 -10.64 -4.10
N ASN A 4 -3.59 -11.00 -3.62
CA ASN A 4 -2.40 -10.15 -3.76
C ASN A 4 -1.76 -10.39 -5.14
N ARG A 5 -2.08 -9.50 -6.09
CA ARG A 5 -1.60 -9.58 -7.48
C ARG A 5 -0.09 -9.36 -7.58
N VAL A 6 0.47 -8.43 -6.80
CA VAL A 6 1.91 -8.17 -6.80
C VAL A 6 2.72 -9.35 -6.30
N LYS A 7 2.27 -10.03 -5.24
CA LYS A 7 2.92 -11.26 -4.77
C LYS A 7 2.89 -12.38 -5.80
N ALA A 8 1.82 -12.47 -6.59
CA ALA A 8 1.73 -13.45 -7.68
C ALA A 8 2.68 -13.10 -8.83
N ALA A 9 2.68 -11.84 -9.29
CA ALA A 9 3.56 -11.34 -10.35
C ALA A 9 5.04 -11.51 -9.99
N LEU A 10 5.44 -11.11 -8.77
CA LEU A 10 6.82 -11.29 -8.29
C LEU A 10 7.25 -12.78 -8.26
N LYS A 11 6.35 -13.69 -7.87
CA LYS A 11 6.62 -15.14 -7.90
C LYS A 11 6.77 -15.69 -9.33
N ALA A 12 6.10 -15.07 -10.30
CA ALA A 12 6.22 -15.40 -11.71
C ALA A 12 7.47 -14.78 -12.37
N GLY A 13 8.25 -13.98 -11.63
CA GLY A 13 9.42 -13.27 -12.18
C GLY A 13 9.05 -12.04 -13.00
N GLU A 14 7.80 -11.57 -12.90
CA GLU A 14 7.34 -10.35 -13.58
C GLU A 14 7.85 -9.10 -12.86
N ILE A 15 8.04 -8.04 -13.63
CA ILE A 15 8.40 -6.72 -13.11
C ILE A 15 7.11 -6.00 -12.70
N VAL A 16 7.10 -5.46 -11.49
CA VAL A 16 6.01 -4.63 -10.96
C VAL A 16 6.53 -3.23 -10.66
N SER A 17 5.66 -2.23 -10.77
CA SER A 17 5.99 -0.83 -10.50
C SER A 17 4.95 -0.17 -9.60
N GLY A 18 5.42 0.75 -8.76
CA GLY A 18 4.56 1.48 -7.84
C GLY A 18 5.27 2.73 -7.31
N PRO A 19 4.56 3.87 -7.20
CA PRO A 19 5.13 5.08 -6.64
C PRO A 19 5.18 5.02 -5.11
N ILE A 20 6.06 5.83 -4.53
CA ILE A 20 6.02 6.16 -3.11
C ILE A 20 4.95 7.22 -2.89
N VAL A 21 4.05 6.96 -1.95
CA VAL A 21 3.03 7.90 -1.47
C VAL A 21 3.47 8.42 -0.11
N ALA A 22 3.92 9.67 -0.07
CA ALA A 22 4.37 10.33 1.16
C ALA A 22 3.59 11.61 1.52
N GLU A 23 2.92 12.23 0.54
CA GLU A 23 2.25 13.53 0.76
C GLU A 23 0.77 13.52 0.39
N THR A 24 0.37 12.60 -0.48
CA THR A 24 -0.99 12.56 -1.00
C THR A 24 -1.94 11.95 0.01
N ARG A 25 -2.91 12.76 0.46
CA ARG A 25 -3.98 12.36 1.40
C ARG A 25 -5.35 12.20 0.73
N THR A 26 -5.46 12.54 -0.56
CA THR A 26 -6.73 12.51 -1.27
C THR A 26 -6.96 11.15 -1.92
N ILE A 27 -8.05 10.48 -1.54
CA ILE A 27 -8.46 9.17 -2.09
C ILE A 27 -8.58 9.19 -3.61
N GLY A 28 -9.02 10.32 -4.19
CA GLY A 28 -9.11 10.48 -5.64
C GLY A 28 -7.78 10.28 -6.37
N THR A 29 -6.64 10.46 -5.70
CA THR A 29 -5.33 10.24 -6.31
C THR A 29 -4.94 8.75 -6.37
N ILE A 30 -5.46 7.92 -5.47
CA ILE A 30 -5.26 6.46 -5.50
C ILE A 30 -5.80 5.87 -6.81
N LYS A 31 -7.01 6.29 -7.20
CA LYS A 31 -7.61 5.92 -8.50
C LYS A 31 -6.71 6.34 -9.67
N LYS A 32 -6.08 7.53 -9.59
CA LYS A 32 -5.19 8.02 -10.64
C LYS A 32 -3.97 7.13 -10.79
N PHE A 33 -3.37 6.66 -9.70
CA PHE A 33 -2.23 5.74 -9.77
C PHE A 33 -2.60 4.41 -10.44
N LYS A 34 -3.80 3.87 -10.17
CA LYS A 34 -4.26 2.68 -10.89
C LYS A 34 -4.42 2.95 -12.39
N LEU A 35 -5.04 4.07 -12.75
CA LEU A 35 -5.24 4.45 -14.15
C LEU A 35 -3.92 4.76 -14.87
N ALA A 36 -2.88 5.17 -14.14
CA ALA A 36 -1.53 5.35 -14.65
C ALA A 36 -0.79 4.02 -14.89
N GLY A 37 -1.39 2.88 -14.54
CA GLY A 37 -0.82 1.55 -14.79
C GLY A 37 0.10 1.02 -13.69
N HIS A 38 0.07 1.62 -12.49
CA HIS A 38 0.85 1.09 -11.37
C HIS A 38 0.22 -0.17 -10.76
N ASP A 39 1.09 -1.08 -10.30
CA ASP A 39 0.72 -2.38 -9.73
C ASP A 39 0.51 -2.30 -8.22
N PHE A 40 1.31 -1.47 -7.55
CA PHE A 40 1.22 -1.22 -6.11
C PHE A 40 1.37 0.25 -5.76
N LEU A 41 1.02 0.57 -4.51
CA LEU A 41 1.42 1.79 -3.83
C LEU A 41 2.36 1.44 -2.69
N PHE A 42 3.50 2.11 -2.64
CA PHE A 42 4.37 2.09 -1.47
C PHE A 42 3.90 3.18 -0.53
N LEU A 43 3.35 2.80 0.61
CA LEU A 43 2.74 3.68 1.60
C LEU A 43 3.72 3.85 2.75
N ASP A 44 4.24 5.07 2.90
CA ASP A 44 5.35 5.32 3.80
C ASP A 44 4.88 5.74 5.20
N MET A 45 5.01 4.89 6.24
CA MET A 45 4.80 5.31 7.64
C MET A 45 6.10 5.69 8.37
N GLU A 46 7.25 5.61 7.71
CA GLU A 46 8.54 5.89 8.34
C GLU A 46 8.94 7.36 8.23
N HIS A 47 8.71 7.97 7.05
CA HIS A 47 9.11 9.36 6.79
C HIS A 47 7.96 10.28 6.41
N ALA A 48 6.81 9.73 6.03
CA ALA A 48 5.62 10.55 5.81
C ALA A 48 4.93 10.89 7.13
N MET A 49 4.18 12.00 7.11
CA MET A 49 3.37 12.44 8.26
C MET A 49 1.95 11.89 8.12
N PHE A 50 1.82 10.56 8.10
CA PHE A 50 0.53 9.87 8.16
C PHE A 50 0.30 9.30 9.56
N ASP A 51 -0.95 9.35 10.00
CA ASP A 51 -1.42 8.54 11.12
C ASP A 51 -2.07 7.25 10.61
N TRP A 52 -2.40 6.36 11.55
CA TRP A 52 -3.01 5.08 11.22
C TRP A 52 -4.43 5.21 10.66
N GLU A 53 -5.17 6.26 11.03
CA GLU A 53 -6.51 6.53 10.47
C GLU A 53 -6.41 6.83 8.98
N THR A 54 -5.52 7.75 8.59
CA THR A 54 -5.21 8.05 7.19
C THR A 54 -4.70 6.81 6.46
N MET A 55 -3.86 6.01 7.10
CA MET A 55 -3.32 4.79 6.49
C MET A 55 -4.41 3.76 6.18
N VAL A 56 -5.36 3.54 7.09
CA VAL A 56 -6.50 2.65 6.86
C VAL A 56 -7.31 3.13 5.65
N ASP A 57 -7.62 4.43 5.57
CA ASP A 57 -8.39 4.98 4.45
C ASP A 57 -7.67 4.78 3.10
N ILE A 58 -6.36 5.05 3.05
CA ILE A 58 -5.56 4.86 1.84
C ILE A 58 -5.49 3.39 1.44
N VAL A 59 -5.27 2.48 2.40
CA VAL A 59 -5.20 1.03 2.15
C VAL A 59 -6.53 0.51 1.62
N GLN A 60 -7.65 0.86 2.28
CA GLN A 60 -8.98 0.40 1.87
C GLN A 60 -9.36 0.94 0.50
N ALA A 61 -9.05 2.20 0.19
CA ALA A 61 -9.26 2.75 -1.14
C ALA A 61 -8.38 2.09 -2.21
N SER A 62 -7.14 1.73 -1.88
CA SER A 62 -6.23 1.02 -2.79
C SER A 62 -6.82 -0.33 -3.20
N LEU A 63 -7.32 -1.09 -2.22
CA LEU A 63 -8.03 -2.35 -2.45
C LEU A 63 -9.31 -2.16 -3.28
N ALA A 64 -10.08 -1.10 -3.01
CA ALA A 64 -11.28 -0.79 -3.79
C ALA A 64 -11.00 -0.44 -5.26
N TYR A 65 -9.81 0.11 -5.54
CA TYR A 65 -9.35 0.44 -6.90
C TYR A 65 -8.40 -0.60 -7.50
N ASP A 66 -8.30 -1.80 -6.92
CA ASP A 66 -7.55 -2.91 -7.52
C ASP A 66 -6.04 -2.60 -7.72
N ILE A 67 -5.45 -1.81 -6.81
CA ILE A 67 -4.01 -1.53 -6.71
C ILE A 67 -3.48 -2.02 -5.35
N SER A 68 -2.36 -2.75 -5.34
CA SER A 68 -1.88 -3.42 -4.12
C SER A 68 -1.25 -2.42 -3.13
N PRO A 69 -1.76 -2.24 -1.91
CA PRO A 69 -1.11 -1.41 -0.91
C PRO A 69 0.01 -2.19 -0.20
N ILE A 70 1.21 -1.61 -0.18
CA ILE A 70 2.37 -2.12 0.57
C ILE A 70 2.76 -1.04 1.57
N VAL A 71 2.68 -1.34 2.86
CA VAL A 71 2.97 -0.37 3.93
C VAL A 71 4.40 -0.55 4.40
N ARG A 72 5.19 0.51 4.34
CA ARG A 72 6.45 0.58 5.08
C ARG A 72 6.14 0.92 6.53
N ALA A 73 6.49 0.04 7.45
CA ALA A 73 6.35 0.32 8.89
C ALA A 73 7.48 1.25 9.37
N THR A 74 7.25 2.02 10.44
CA THR A 74 8.29 2.88 11.04
C THR A 74 9.45 2.08 11.62
N ASP A 75 9.19 0.84 12.06
CA ASP A 75 10.15 -0.16 12.49
C ASP A 75 9.51 -1.56 12.35
N LEU A 76 10.33 -2.62 12.32
CA LEU A 76 9.88 -4.00 12.17
C LEU A 76 9.41 -4.65 13.49
N SER A 77 9.18 -3.87 14.54
CA SER A 77 8.53 -4.36 15.75
C SER A 77 7.15 -4.96 15.46
N TYR A 78 6.84 -6.06 16.17
CA TYR A 78 5.57 -6.79 15.99
C TYR A 78 4.33 -5.88 16.01
N PRO A 79 4.16 -4.93 16.96
CA PRO A 79 2.96 -4.09 17.00
C PRO A 79 2.77 -3.23 15.75
N LEU A 80 3.85 -2.73 15.16
CA LEU A 80 3.79 -1.88 13.96
C LEU A 80 3.50 -2.71 12.70
N VAL A 81 4.16 -3.87 12.57
CA VAL A 81 3.91 -4.79 11.46
C VAL A 81 2.50 -5.36 11.52
N ALA A 82 2.04 -5.80 12.71
CA ALA A 82 0.69 -6.29 12.91
C ALA A 82 -0.34 -5.22 12.57
N ARG A 83 -0.15 -3.99 13.07
CA ARG A 83 -1.06 -2.88 12.77
C ARG A 83 -1.09 -2.52 11.29
N ALA A 84 0.05 -2.55 10.58
CA ALA A 84 0.07 -2.38 9.13
C ALA A 84 -0.76 -3.47 8.42
N LEU A 85 -0.62 -4.73 8.81
CA LEU A 85 -1.42 -5.83 8.25
C LEU A 85 -2.92 -5.73 8.61
N ASP A 86 -3.25 -5.27 9.82
CA ASP A 86 -4.64 -5.06 10.27
C ASP A 86 -5.39 -4.02 9.43
N THR A 87 -4.68 -3.07 8.81
CA THR A 87 -5.29 -2.12 7.86
C THR A 87 -5.80 -2.81 6.58
N GLY A 88 -5.35 -4.04 6.30
CA GLY A 88 -5.58 -4.75 5.05
C GLY A 88 -4.41 -4.66 4.05
N ALA A 89 -3.25 -4.12 4.46
CA ALA A 89 -2.06 -4.06 3.63
C ALA A 89 -1.71 -5.45 3.06
N GLN A 90 -1.37 -5.51 1.78
CA GLN A 90 -1.07 -6.77 1.11
C GLN A 90 0.42 -7.16 1.24
N GLY A 91 1.26 -6.23 1.69
CA GLY A 91 2.66 -6.44 2.02
C GLY A 91 3.16 -5.41 3.03
N VAL A 92 4.28 -5.74 3.68
CA VAL A 92 5.00 -4.86 4.59
C VAL A 92 6.46 -4.81 4.16
N ILE A 93 7.08 -3.62 4.23
CA ILE A 93 8.51 -3.38 3.99
C ILE A 93 9.10 -2.74 5.24
#